data_AF-A0A1Q9CKP7-F1
#
_entry.id   AF-A0A1Q9CKP7-F1
#
_cell.length_a   1.000
_cell.length_b   1.000
_cell.length_c   1.000
_cell.angle_alpha   90.00
_cell.angle_beta   90.00
_cell.angle_gamma   90.00
#
_symmetry.space_group_name_H-M   'P 1'
#
loop_
_entity.id
_entity.type
_entity.pdbx_description
1 polymer ?
#
loop_
_entity_poly.entity_id
_entity_poly.type
_entity_poly.pdbx_seq_one_letter_code
_entity_poly.pdbx_strand_id
1 'polypeptide(L)'
;MQGASEERAEDPAAALMLATVRMIRNWVESSFSSGEAARMERKGQLKARFKVELSPEMWEELQTFVKASFSLSGLQLKRLERGERGEGSCVEVVMSGDARQQYALKNPGVIVKKVVTAETPSDGALEGFRTPAAKLPVHELSTPCKAPSQKEAKRRTAPVDSASPTSKRSRTKEAMKIPSESMPSMPLQDVHAREVSRDLKGLVAAKEGLAAAVSSKDLHEAVAWLKGLGRREVAAEDLAKTRIGLSVNECRKQGDPYMTKLADTLLQRWKKAWRQAQGLKS
;
A
#
# COMPACT_ATOMS: atom_id res chain seq x y z
N MET A 1 17.51 33.59 31.84
CA MET A 1 16.23 33.34 31.15
C MET A 1 16.21 31.89 30.73
N GLN A 2 15.63 31.01 31.54
CA GLN A 2 15.43 29.59 31.21
C GLN A 2 14.00 29.46 30.68
N GLY A 3 13.86 29.17 29.39
CA GLY A 3 12.58 28.80 28.79
C GLY A 3 12.32 27.34 29.13
N ALA A 4 11.38 27.11 30.04
CA ALA A 4 10.84 25.78 30.29
C ALA A 4 10.11 25.33 29.02
N SER A 5 10.63 24.30 28.36
CA SER A 5 9.92 23.55 27.34
C SER A 5 8.74 22.86 28.02
N GLU A 6 7.55 23.43 27.82
CA GLU A 6 6.28 22.86 28.24
C GLU A 6 6.03 21.60 27.39
N GLU A 7 6.51 20.47 27.91
CA GLU A 7 6.24 19.14 27.40
C GLU A 7 4.73 18.93 27.48
N ARG A 8 4.03 19.08 26.35
CA ARG A 8 2.59 18.81 26.24
C ARG A 8 2.36 17.35 26.57
N ALA A 9 1.99 17.06 27.81
CA ALA A 9 1.46 15.78 28.21
C ALA A 9 0.28 15.44 27.27
N GLU A 10 0.46 14.44 26.41
CA GLU A 10 -0.62 13.91 25.61
C GLU A 10 -1.73 13.43 26.55
N ASP A 11 -2.96 13.89 26.31
CA ASP A 11 -4.11 13.50 27.11
C ASP A 11 -4.24 11.96 27.07
N PRO A 12 -4.11 11.26 28.22
CA PRO A 12 -4.16 9.80 28.28
C PRO A 12 -5.49 9.25 27.74
N ALA A 13 -6.58 10.02 27.83
CA ALA A 13 -7.87 9.64 27.25
C ALA A 13 -7.80 9.63 25.72
N ALA A 14 -7.22 10.67 25.11
CA ALA A 14 -7.04 10.74 23.65
C ALA A 14 -6.13 9.61 23.13
N ALA A 15 -5.06 9.29 23.86
CA ALA A 15 -4.17 8.18 23.53
C ALA A 15 -4.90 6.82 23.56
N LEU A 16 -5.70 6.57 24.60
CA LEU A 16 -6.50 5.34 24.73
C LEU A 16 -7.56 5.22 23.62
N MET A 17 -8.21 6.33 23.28
CA MET A 17 -9.17 6.41 22.17
C MET A 17 -8.53 6.04 20.83
N LEU A 18 -7.38 6.66 20.51
CA LEU A 18 -6.63 6.37 19.28
C LEU A 18 -6.14 4.93 19.23
N ALA A 19 -5.68 4.39 20.36
CA ALA A 19 -5.28 2.99 20.46
C ALA A 19 -6.47 2.05 20.17
N THR A 20 -7.65 2.36 20.72
CA THR A 20 -8.88 1.60 20.50
C THR A 20 -9.29 1.59 19.04
N VAL A 21 -9.32 2.77 18.40
CA VAL A 21 -9.62 2.89 16.97
C VAL A 21 -8.63 2.08 16.11
N ARG A 22 -7.34 2.09 16.46
CA ARG A 22 -6.31 1.31 15.78
C ARG A 22 -6.56 -0.19 15.90
N MET A 23 -6.92 -0.67 17.09
CA MET A 23 -7.27 -2.09 17.31
C MET A 23 -8.48 -2.51 16.47
N ILE A 24 -9.55 -1.71 16.45
CA ILE A 24 -10.74 -1.97 15.65
C ILE A 24 -10.38 -2.05 14.16
N ARG A 25 -9.60 -1.09 13.67
CA ARG A 25 -9.15 -1.09 12.27
C ARG A 25 -8.34 -2.33 11.92
N ASN A 26 -7.37 -2.70 12.75
CA ASN A 26 -6.54 -3.88 12.52
C ASN A 26 -7.39 -5.17 12.49
N TRP A 27 -8.41 -5.26 13.35
CA TRP A 27 -9.35 -6.37 13.31
C TRP A 27 -10.17 -6.40 12.01
N VAL A 28 -10.69 -5.25 11.56
CA VAL A 28 -11.41 -5.16 10.27
C VAL A 28 -10.51 -5.58 9.11
N GLU A 29 -9.27 -5.11 9.05
CA GLU A 29 -8.32 -5.53 8.00
C GLU A 29 -8.01 -7.04 8.10
N SER A 30 -7.92 -7.57 9.31
CA SER A 30 -7.71 -9.00 9.58
C SER A 30 -8.90 -9.86 9.16
N SER A 31 -10.12 -9.32 9.22
CA SER A 31 -11.37 -10.02 8.84
C SER A 31 -11.45 -10.43 7.37
N PHE A 32 -10.60 -9.86 6.50
CA PHE A 32 -10.50 -10.23 5.09
C PHE A 32 -9.71 -11.52 4.84
N SER A 33 -9.31 -12.27 5.88
CA SER A 33 -8.71 -13.60 5.71
C SER A 33 -9.73 -14.62 5.19
N SER A 34 -9.25 -15.69 4.57
CA SER A 34 -10.08 -16.78 4.04
C SER A 34 -10.93 -17.45 5.14
N GLY A 35 -10.36 -17.65 6.34
CA GLY A 35 -11.08 -18.22 7.47
C GLY A 35 -12.25 -17.35 7.97
N GLU A 36 -12.05 -16.04 8.01
CA GLU A 36 -13.09 -15.09 8.41
C GLU A 36 -14.10 -14.83 7.27
N ALA A 37 -13.71 -14.99 6.00
CA ALA A 37 -14.63 -15.05 4.87
C ALA A 37 -15.62 -16.23 5.01
N ALA A 38 -15.11 -17.44 5.26
CA ALA A 38 -15.95 -18.62 5.46
C ALA A 38 -16.84 -18.51 6.72
N ARG A 39 -16.42 -17.78 7.75
CA ARG A 39 -17.27 -17.48 8.92
C ARG A 39 -18.36 -16.45 8.60
N MET A 40 -18.00 -15.44 7.83
CA MET A 40 -18.92 -14.39 7.36
C MET A 40 -20.05 -14.98 6.52
N GLU A 41 -19.74 -15.89 5.59
CA GLU A 41 -20.74 -16.60 4.77
C GLU A 41 -21.68 -17.47 5.62
N ARG A 42 -21.16 -18.14 6.66
CA ARG A 42 -21.97 -19.01 7.52
C ARG A 42 -22.85 -18.26 8.53
N LYS A 43 -22.34 -17.19 9.13
CA LYS A 43 -22.99 -16.49 10.25
C LYS A 43 -23.63 -15.15 9.87
N GLY A 44 -23.35 -14.62 8.69
CA GLY A 44 -23.83 -13.31 8.23
C GLY A 44 -23.24 -12.10 8.97
N GLN A 45 -22.48 -12.31 10.05
CA GLN A 45 -21.78 -11.27 10.82
C GLN A 45 -20.48 -11.79 11.46
N LEU A 46 -19.52 -10.88 11.63
CA LEU A 46 -18.32 -11.09 12.43
C LEU A 46 -18.39 -10.23 13.69
N LYS A 47 -17.89 -10.77 14.81
CA LYS A 47 -17.89 -10.08 16.11
C LYS A 47 -16.52 -10.17 16.76
N ALA A 48 -16.08 -9.08 17.39
CA ALA A 48 -14.90 -9.04 18.23
C ALA A 48 -15.17 -8.25 19.51
N ARG A 49 -14.49 -8.63 20.59
CA ARG A 49 -14.56 -7.96 21.89
C ARG A 49 -13.19 -7.44 22.27
N PHE A 50 -13.13 -6.16 22.60
CA PHE A 50 -11.92 -5.48 23.05
C PHE A 50 -12.11 -5.13 24.52
N LYS A 51 -11.23 -5.67 25.38
CA LYS A 51 -11.20 -5.36 26.80
C LYS A 51 -10.57 -3.97 26.98
N VAL A 52 -11.42 -2.94 26.96
CA VAL A 52 -11.01 -1.53 27.05
C VAL A 52 -11.99 -0.79 27.95
N GLU A 53 -11.44 -0.17 28.98
CA GLU A 53 -12.19 0.67 29.90
C GLU A 53 -12.30 2.08 29.32
N LEU A 54 -13.43 2.34 28.66
CA LEU A 54 -13.77 3.66 28.16
C LEU A 54 -14.75 4.33 29.12
N SER A 55 -14.50 5.59 29.46
CA SER A 55 -15.50 6.43 30.12
C SER A 55 -16.73 6.59 29.22
N PRO A 56 -17.90 6.97 29.77
CA PRO A 56 -19.09 7.22 28.97
C PRO A 56 -18.86 8.27 27.87
N GLU A 57 -18.11 9.33 28.18
CA GLU A 57 -17.76 10.40 27.24
C GLU A 57 -16.89 9.86 26.09
N MET A 58 -15.83 9.12 26.41
CA MET A 58 -14.96 8.50 25.40
C MET A 58 -15.72 7.48 24.53
N TRP A 59 -16.70 6.79 25.09
CA TRP A 59 -17.56 5.88 24.35
C TRP A 59 -18.41 6.62 23.31
N GLU A 60 -19.03 7.74 23.70
CA GLU A 60 -19.79 8.59 22.77
C GLU A 60 -18.90 9.18 21.67
N GLU A 61 -17.70 9.61 22.02
CA GLU A 61 -16.70 10.07 21.06
C GLU A 61 -16.28 8.94 20.09
N LEU A 62 -16.08 7.72 20.59
CA LEU A 62 -15.76 6.57 19.75
C LEU A 62 -16.89 6.25 18.78
N GLN A 63 -18.13 6.26 19.25
CA GLN A 63 -19.30 6.04 18.39
C GLN A 63 -19.41 7.13 17.33
N THR A 64 -19.24 8.39 17.71
CA THR A 64 -19.27 9.53 16.80
C THR A 64 -18.16 9.43 15.77
N PHE A 65 -16.94 9.13 16.20
CA PHE A 65 -15.79 8.94 15.32
C PHE A 65 -16.01 7.80 14.34
N VAL A 66 -16.49 6.63 14.78
CA VAL A 66 -16.72 5.48 13.91
C VAL A 66 -17.83 5.76 12.90
N LYS A 67 -18.91 6.44 13.31
CA LYS A 67 -19.99 6.87 12.39
C LYS A 67 -19.51 7.88 11.36
N ALA A 68 -18.72 8.87 11.78
CA ALA A 68 -18.16 9.90 10.89
C ALA A 68 -17.02 9.37 10.00
N SER A 69 -16.35 8.29 10.42
CA SER A 69 -15.25 7.69 9.69
C SER A 69 -15.73 7.11 8.37
N PHE A 70 -15.15 7.61 7.28
CA PHE A 70 -15.44 7.12 5.94
C PHE A 70 -15.30 5.59 5.84
N SER A 71 -14.27 5.00 6.44
CA SER A 71 -14.02 3.55 6.36
C SER A 71 -14.82 2.73 7.37
N LEU A 72 -15.12 3.26 8.56
CA LEU A 72 -15.67 2.46 9.66
C LEU A 72 -17.18 2.65 9.87
N SER A 73 -17.84 3.53 9.10
CA SER A 73 -19.25 3.91 9.27
C SER A 73 -20.26 2.76 9.26
N GLY A 74 -19.91 1.59 8.70
CA GLY A 74 -20.76 0.41 8.68
C GLY A 74 -20.69 -0.48 9.93
N LEU A 75 -19.76 -0.21 10.85
CA LEU A 75 -19.58 -1.04 12.05
C LEU A 75 -20.62 -0.70 13.11
N GLN A 76 -21.12 -1.73 13.79
CA GLN A 76 -21.95 -1.57 14.98
C GLN A 76 -21.09 -1.74 16.23
N LEU A 77 -21.16 -0.75 17.11
CA LEU A 77 -20.44 -0.72 18.38
C LEU A 77 -21.44 -0.95 19.52
N LYS A 78 -21.15 -1.92 20.40
CA LYS A 78 -21.90 -2.17 21.63
C LYS A 78 -20.97 -2.08 22.83
N ARG A 79 -21.36 -1.28 23.83
CA ARG A 79 -20.71 -1.29 25.13
C ARG A 79 -21.29 -2.47 25.91
N LEU A 80 -20.41 -3.37 26.34
CA LEU A 80 -20.77 -4.43 27.27
C LEU A 80 -20.33 -3.98 28.65
N GLU A 81 -21.31 -3.60 29.45
CA GLU A 81 -21.07 -3.29 30.86
C GLU A 81 -20.98 -4.58 31.67
N ARG A 82 -20.23 -4.47 32.76
CA ARG A 82 -19.83 -5.55 33.67
C ARG A 82 -21.03 -6.41 34.07
N GLY A 83 -21.00 -7.69 33.71
CA GLY A 83 -21.81 -8.70 34.42
C GLY A 83 -21.17 -9.03 35.77
N GLU A 84 -21.94 -9.56 36.73
CA GLU A 84 -21.54 -9.87 38.11
C GLU A 84 -20.23 -10.69 38.28
N ARG A 85 -19.68 -11.26 37.20
CA ARG A 85 -18.47 -12.10 37.15
C ARG A 85 -17.15 -11.40 36.83
N GLY A 86 -17.05 -10.07 37.04
CA GLY A 86 -15.75 -9.43 37.26
C GLY A 86 -14.83 -9.20 36.05
N GLU A 87 -15.29 -9.40 34.81
CA GLU A 87 -14.54 -8.92 33.63
C GLU A 87 -14.86 -7.43 33.40
N GLY A 88 -13.83 -6.60 33.21
CA GLY A 88 -13.95 -5.15 33.02
C GLY A 88 -14.76 -4.73 31.80
N SER A 89 -15.01 -3.42 31.64
CA SER A 89 -15.77 -2.87 30.51
C SER A 89 -15.17 -3.33 29.17
N CYS A 90 -16.03 -3.76 28.26
CA CYS A 90 -15.62 -4.24 26.94
C CYS A 90 -16.36 -3.53 25.82
N VAL A 91 -15.67 -3.29 24.71
CA VAL A 91 -16.26 -2.84 23.46
C VAL A 91 -16.47 -4.05 22.56
N GLU A 92 -17.72 -4.36 22.22
CA GLU A 92 -18.05 -5.34 21.19
C GLU A 92 -18.25 -4.61 19.86
N VAL A 93 -17.49 -5.04 18.85
CA VAL A 93 -17.62 -4.57 17.46
C VAL A 93 -18.27 -5.66 16.64
N VAL A 94 -19.32 -5.31 15.93
CA VAL A 94 -20.03 -6.19 15.01
C VAL A 94 -19.91 -5.65 13.59
N MET A 95 -19.51 -6.51 12.67
CA MET A 95 -19.37 -6.20 11.25
C MET A 95 -20.29 -7.11 10.44
N SER A 96 -21.23 -6.51 9.72
CA SER A 96 -22.10 -7.20 8.75
C SER A 96 -21.37 -7.45 7.43
N GLY A 97 -21.96 -8.31 6.59
CA GLY A 97 -21.49 -8.51 5.20
C GLY A 97 -21.42 -7.20 4.42
N ASP A 98 -22.47 -6.36 4.50
CA ASP A 98 -22.54 -5.07 3.83
C ASP A 98 -21.46 -4.10 4.33
N ALA A 99 -21.25 -4.04 5.64
CA ALA A 99 -20.20 -3.21 6.23
C ALA A 99 -18.81 -3.64 5.74
N ARG A 100 -18.58 -4.96 5.64
CA ARG A 100 -17.33 -5.52 5.11
C ARG A 100 -17.14 -5.18 3.63
N GLN A 101 -18.18 -5.27 2.81
CA GLN A 101 -18.12 -4.90 1.39
C GLN A 101 -17.86 -3.39 1.21
N GLN A 102 -18.55 -2.54 1.97
CA GLN A 102 -18.33 -1.10 1.95
C GLN A 102 -16.89 -0.75 2.35
N TYR A 103 -16.37 -1.41 3.39
CA TYR A 103 -14.98 -1.23 3.80
C TYR A 103 -14.01 -1.60 2.68
N ALA A 104 -14.26 -2.74 2.01
CA ALA A 104 -13.49 -3.23 0.86
C ALA A 104 -13.48 -2.24 -0.32
N LEU A 105 -14.64 -1.71 -0.71
CA LEU A 105 -14.77 -0.73 -1.78
C LEU A 105 -14.00 0.56 -1.47
N LYS A 106 -14.04 0.99 -0.21
CA LYS A 106 -13.36 2.21 0.26
C LYS A 106 -11.86 2.00 0.48
N ASN A 107 -11.41 0.76 0.68
CA ASN A 107 -10.02 0.40 0.95
C ASN A 107 -9.55 -0.76 0.05
N PRO A 108 -9.47 -0.56 -1.28
CA PRO A 108 -9.18 -1.63 -2.22
C PRO A 108 -7.82 -2.30 -1.99
N GLY A 109 -6.87 -1.61 -1.34
CA GLY A 109 -5.55 -2.16 -1.00
C GLY A 109 -5.57 -3.29 0.04
N VAL A 110 -6.65 -3.43 0.82
CA VAL A 110 -6.74 -4.44 1.91
C VAL A 110 -7.06 -5.83 1.36
N ILE A 111 -7.82 -5.92 0.26
CA ILE A 111 -8.20 -7.20 -0.37
C ILE A 111 -7.04 -7.77 -1.20
N VAL A 112 -6.35 -6.92 -1.96
CA VAL A 112 -5.26 -7.33 -2.87
C VAL A 112 -4.11 -7.98 -2.10
N LYS A 113 -3.80 -7.53 -0.88
CA LYS A 113 -2.71 -8.09 -0.07
C LYS A 113 -2.94 -9.54 0.36
N LYS A 114 -4.19 -10.02 0.44
CA LYS A 114 -4.49 -11.37 0.96
C LYS A 114 -4.73 -12.43 -0.11
N VAL A 115 -5.13 -12.04 -1.32
CA VAL A 115 -5.20 -12.97 -2.46
C VAL A 115 -3.79 -13.41 -2.87
N VAL A 116 -2.83 -12.48 -2.88
CA VAL A 116 -1.44 -12.76 -3.24
C VAL A 116 -0.72 -13.67 -2.22
N THR A 117 -1.18 -13.73 -0.97
CA THR A 117 -0.61 -14.66 0.04
C THR A 117 -1.23 -16.06 -0.01
N ALA A 118 -2.35 -16.25 -0.72
CA ALA A 118 -3.03 -17.54 -0.81
C ALA A 118 -2.62 -18.33 -2.08
N GLU A 119 -2.00 -17.69 -3.06
CA GLU A 119 -1.59 -18.31 -4.32
C GLU A 119 -0.06 -18.33 -4.45
N THR A 120 0.58 -19.23 -3.71
CA THR A 120 1.92 -19.72 -4.08
C THR A 120 1.96 -21.22 -3.82
N PRO A 121 1.61 -22.06 -4.82
CA PRO A 121 1.95 -23.47 -4.75
C PRO A 121 3.47 -23.59 -4.89
N SER A 122 4.11 -24.06 -3.83
CA SER A 122 5.51 -24.48 -3.84
C SER A 122 5.65 -25.64 -4.82
N ASP A 123 6.36 -25.39 -5.92
CA ASP A 123 6.83 -26.41 -6.84
C ASP A 123 7.97 -27.20 -6.17
N GLY A 124 7.85 -28.53 -6.11
CA GLY A 124 8.82 -29.38 -5.40
C GLY A 124 8.32 -30.78 -5.00
N ALA A 125 8.05 -31.61 -6.01
CA ALA A 125 8.26 -33.06 -6.10
C ALA A 125 8.21 -33.97 -4.84
N LEU A 126 7.30 -34.96 -4.82
CA LEU A 126 7.59 -36.39 -5.05
C LEU A 126 6.37 -37.29 -4.74
N GLU A 127 6.12 -38.20 -5.68
CA GLU A 127 5.44 -39.51 -5.60
C GLU A 127 4.26 -39.78 -4.65
N GLY A 128 3.20 -40.34 -5.22
CA GLY A 128 2.53 -41.48 -4.60
C GLY A 128 1.00 -41.47 -4.63
N PHE A 129 0.46 -42.45 -5.35
CA PHE A 129 -0.82 -43.14 -5.10
C PHE A 129 -2.14 -42.57 -5.66
N ARG A 130 -2.54 -43.23 -6.76
CA ARG A 130 -3.84 -43.89 -7.02
C ARG A 130 -5.12 -43.05 -7.00
N THR A 131 -5.62 -42.85 -8.22
CA THR A 131 -7.06 -42.76 -8.56
C THR A 131 -7.87 -43.95 -8.03
N PRO A 132 -9.16 -43.72 -7.77
CA PRO A 132 -10.15 -44.49 -8.52
C PRO A 132 -11.24 -43.61 -9.15
N ALA A 133 -11.69 -44.08 -10.30
CA ALA A 133 -12.75 -43.54 -11.13
C ALA A 133 -14.15 -43.68 -10.48
N ALA A 134 -15.01 -42.68 -10.68
CA ALA A 134 -16.45 -42.85 -10.66
C ALA A 134 -17.15 -41.82 -11.58
N LYS A 135 -17.44 -42.29 -12.79
CA LYS A 135 -18.69 -42.14 -13.57
C LYS A 135 -19.47 -40.81 -13.45
N LEU A 136 -19.42 -40.00 -14.51
CA LEU A 136 -20.51 -39.10 -14.91
C LEU A 136 -21.22 -39.70 -16.14
N PRO A 137 -22.55 -39.63 -16.23
CA PRO A 137 -23.28 -40.16 -17.37
C PRO A 137 -23.31 -39.16 -18.54
N VAL A 138 -23.28 -39.77 -19.72
CA VAL A 138 -23.38 -39.23 -21.07
C VAL A 138 -24.79 -38.73 -21.35
N HIS A 139 -24.92 -37.58 -22.03
CA HIS A 139 -25.99 -37.38 -23.00
C HIS A 139 -25.45 -36.59 -24.21
N GLU A 140 -25.58 -37.24 -25.37
CA GLU A 140 -25.22 -36.81 -26.72
C GLU A 140 -26.16 -35.76 -27.33
N LEU A 141 -25.80 -35.36 -28.56
CA LEU A 141 -26.57 -34.69 -29.63
C LEU A 141 -26.48 -33.15 -29.61
N SER A 142 -26.03 -32.43 -30.66
CA SER A 142 -25.65 -32.78 -32.03
C SER A 142 -24.80 -31.65 -32.62
N THR A 143 -23.82 -31.99 -33.45
CA THR A 143 -23.34 -31.13 -34.56
C THR A 143 -24.18 -31.42 -35.81
N PRO A 144 -24.20 -30.50 -36.79
CA PRO A 144 -23.50 -30.88 -38.02
C PRO A 144 -22.69 -29.75 -38.66
N CYS A 145 -21.63 -30.18 -39.33
CA CYS A 145 -20.67 -29.44 -40.14
C CYS A 145 -21.27 -28.72 -41.35
N LYS A 146 -20.57 -27.69 -41.84
CA LYS A 146 -20.21 -27.56 -43.26
C LYS A 146 -19.10 -26.50 -43.49
N ALA A 147 -17.96 -26.96 -44.01
CA ALA A 147 -17.06 -26.17 -44.85
C ALA A 147 -17.57 -26.19 -46.31
N PRO A 148 -17.07 -25.33 -47.23
CA PRO A 148 -15.90 -25.75 -48.01
C PRO A 148 -14.95 -24.64 -48.56
N SER A 149 -13.69 -25.07 -48.77
CA SER A 149 -12.78 -24.91 -49.92
C SER A 149 -12.25 -23.57 -50.48
N GLN A 150 -10.89 -23.50 -50.44
CA GLN A 150 -9.89 -23.29 -51.51
C GLN A 150 -9.88 -22.07 -52.48
N LYS A 151 -8.71 -21.41 -52.55
CA LYS A 151 -7.85 -21.07 -53.73
C LYS A 151 -6.69 -20.17 -53.25
N GLU A 152 -5.43 -20.60 -53.14
CA GLU A 152 -4.36 -20.90 -54.13
C GLU A 152 -3.69 -19.69 -54.83
N ALA A 153 -2.34 -19.77 -54.92
CA ALA A 153 -1.36 -18.97 -55.70
C ALA A 153 -0.83 -17.65 -55.07
N LYS A 154 0.45 -17.25 -55.15
CA LYS A 154 1.60 -17.67 -55.99
C LYS A 154 2.92 -17.13 -55.39
N ARG A 155 3.99 -17.91 -55.56
CA ARG A 155 5.42 -17.63 -55.28
C ARG A 155 5.94 -16.29 -55.83
N ARG A 156 6.95 -15.71 -55.16
CA ARG A 156 8.27 -15.41 -55.77
C ARG A 156 9.37 -15.12 -54.72
N THR A 157 10.55 -15.65 -55.02
CA THR A 157 11.78 -15.70 -54.23
C THR A 157 12.88 -14.82 -54.85
N ALA A 158 13.61 -14.11 -53.98
CA ALA A 158 15.06 -13.75 -53.99
C ALA A 158 15.62 -12.85 -55.13
N PRO A 159 16.89 -12.34 -55.09
CA PRO A 159 17.95 -12.45 -54.06
C PRO A 159 18.81 -11.15 -53.77
N VAL A 160 19.70 -11.26 -52.76
CA VAL A 160 21.07 -10.69 -52.62
C VAL A 160 21.25 -9.15 -52.61
N ASP A 161 21.80 -8.59 -51.51
CA ASP A 161 23.20 -8.12 -51.54
C ASP A 161 23.86 -7.87 -50.17
N SER A 162 25.16 -8.13 -50.16
CA SER A 162 26.10 -8.05 -49.06
C SER A 162 26.47 -6.61 -48.72
N ALA A 163 26.59 -6.29 -47.42
CA ALA A 163 27.70 -5.48 -46.91
C ALA A 163 27.65 -5.39 -45.37
N SER A 164 28.65 -5.99 -44.71
CA SER A 164 29.14 -5.49 -43.42
C SER A 164 29.98 -4.22 -43.65
N PRO A 165 30.14 -3.39 -42.61
CA PRO A 165 31.52 -3.17 -42.18
C PRO A 165 31.72 -3.31 -40.68
N THR A 166 32.87 -3.90 -40.41
CA THR A 166 33.62 -4.00 -39.16
C THR A 166 34.01 -2.64 -38.55
N SER A 167 33.91 -2.52 -37.23
CA SER A 167 34.90 -1.82 -36.39
C SER A 167 34.68 -2.22 -34.92
N LYS A 168 35.43 -3.17 -34.36
CA LYS A 168 36.65 -2.95 -33.54
C LYS A 168 36.57 -1.66 -32.70
N ARG A 169 36.56 -1.79 -31.36
CA ARG A 169 37.74 -1.53 -30.50
C ARG A 169 37.37 -1.23 -29.02
N SER A 170 37.98 -2.03 -28.14
CA SER A 170 38.51 -1.72 -26.81
C SER A 170 37.62 -1.24 -25.66
N ARG A 171 37.40 -2.19 -24.74
CA ARG A 171 37.89 -2.19 -23.34
C ARG A 171 38.65 -0.92 -22.90
N THR A 172 38.07 -0.18 -21.95
CA THR A 172 38.80 0.49 -20.86
C THR A 172 37.98 0.36 -19.59
N LYS A 173 38.53 -0.39 -18.64
CA LYS A 173 38.22 -0.26 -17.23
C LYS A 173 38.82 1.08 -16.80
N GLU A 174 38.00 2.07 -16.49
CA GLU A 174 38.41 3.17 -15.62
C GLU A 174 37.46 3.19 -14.44
N ALA A 175 38.00 2.71 -13.32
CA ALA A 175 37.49 2.96 -12.00
C ALA A 175 37.63 4.47 -11.75
N MET A 176 36.58 5.23 -12.03
CA MET A 176 36.49 6.61 -11.54
C MET A 176 36.24 6.56 -10.04
N LYS A 177 37.34 6.83 -9.33
CA LYS A 177 37.48 7.11 -7.92
C LYS A 177 36.42 8.14 -7.50
N ILE A 178 35.46 7.68 -6.72
CA ILE A 178 34.43 8.49 -6.05
C ILE A 178 35.17 9.47 -5.11
N PRO A 179 35.02 10.80 -5.26
CA PRO A 179 35.30 11.70 -4.16
C PRO A 179 34.14 11.52 -3.18
N SER A 180 34.37 10.69 -2.16
CA SER A 180 33.53 10.66 -0.97
C SER A 180 33.82 11.95 -0.19
N GLU A 181 33.22 13.06 -0.62
CA GLU A 181 33.09 14.22 0.25
C GLU A 181 32.11 13.84 1.36
N SER A 182 32.68 13.37 2.47
CA SER A 182 31.99 13.24 3.75
C SER A 182 31.58 14.64 4.19
N MET A 183 30.36 15.03 3.83
CA MET A 183 29.73 16.18 4.45
C MET A 183 29.50 15.84 5.93
N PRO A 184 29.77 16.78 6.84
CA PRO A 184 29.57 16.57 8.27
C PRO A 184 28.10 16.24 8.53
N SER A 185 27.87 15.05 9.08
CA SER A 185 26.62 14.61 9.67
C SER A 185 26.22 15.60 10.77
N MET A 186 25.48 16.64 10.40
CA MET A 186 24.77 17.44 11.39
C MET A 186 23.58 16.62 11.92
N PRO A 187 23.31 16.68 13.23
CA PRO A 187 22.16 16.00 13.80
C PRO A 187 20.89 16.56 13.16
N LEU A 188 20.20 15.71 12.40
CA LEU A 188 18.87 15.97 11.88
C LEU A 188 17.95 16.22 13.08
N GLN A 189 17.69 17.50 13.37
CA GLN A 189 16.62 17.90 14.28
C GLN A 189 15.30 17.30 13.76
N ASP A 190 14.44 16.89 14.69
CA ASP A 190 13.17 16.17 14.51
C ASP A 190 12.30 16.69 13.36
N VAL A 191 12.59 16.28 12.12
CA VAL A 191 11.68 16.46 11.01
C VAL A 191 10.71 15.30 11.04
N HIS A 192 9.53 15.55 11.60
CA HIS A 192 8.46 14.56 11.56
C HIS A 192 7.98 14.35 10.14
N ALA A 193 7.89 13.08 9.72
CA ALA A 193 7.40 12.68 8.40
C ALA A 193 6.04 13.26 8.00
N ARG A 194 5.24 13.68 9.00
CA ARG A 194 3.91 14.29 8.82
C ARG A 194 3.96 15.77 8.43
N GLU A 195 5.05 16.47 8.72
CA GLU A 195 5.23 17.90 8.48
C GLU A 195 6.56 18.17 7.78
N VAL A 196 6.58 17.91 6.48
CA VAL A 196 7.70 18.32 5.63
C VAL A 196 7.70 19.84 5.51
N SER A 197 8.71 20.48 6.09
CA SER A 197 8.88 21.93 6.02
C SER A 197 8.84 22.46 4.57
N ARG A 198 8.38 23.70 4.40
CA ARG A 198 8.20 24.36 3.08
C ARG A 198 9.50 24.87 2.47
N ASP A 199 10.60 24.85 3.21
CA ASP A 199 11.90 25.27 2.72
C ASP A 199 12.64 24.14 1.98
N LEU A 200 13.78 24.49 1.37
CA LEU A 200 14.60 23.52 0.63
C LEU A 200 15.20 22.47 1.57
N LYS A 201 15.53 22.85 2.81
CA LYS A 201 16.06 21.92 3.83
C LYS A 201 15.02 20.88 4.22
N GLY A 202 13.74 21.25 4.35
CA GLY A 202 12.65 20.31 4.56
C GLY A 202 12.55 19.23 3.49
N LEU A 203 12.79 19.57 2.21
CA LEU A 203 12.82 18.56 1.13
C LEU A 203 14.04 17.66 1.19
N VAL A 204 15.20 18.19 1.55
CA VAL A 204 16.40 17.38 1.74
C VAL A 204 16.21 16.40 2.90
N ALA A 205 15.68 16.87 4.02
CA ALA A 205 15.34 16.01 5.16
C ALA A 205 14.28 14.96 4.78
N ALA A 206 13.25 15.34 4.02
CA ALA A 206 12.24 14.40 3.56
C ALA A 206 12.82 13.35 2.59
N LYS A 207 13.75 13.74 1.71
CA LYS A 207 14.47 12.81 0.85
C LYS A 207 15.27 11.79 1.66
N GLU A 208 15.99 12.26 2.68
CA GLU A 208 16.80 11.41 3.56
C GLU A 208 15.94 10.49 4.42
N GLY A 209 14.89 11.02 5.04
CA GLY A 209 13.93 10.24 5.82
C GLY A 209 13.21 9.19 4.97
N LEU A 210 12.84 9.53 3.74
CA LEU A 210 12.24 8.59 2.79
C LEU A 210 13.23 7.47 2.39
N ALA A 211 14.49 7.82 2.12
CA ALA A 211 15.53 6.83 1.81
C ALA A 211 15.82 5.91 3.02
N ALA A 212 15.88 6.47 4.22
CA ALA A 212 16.07 5.72 5.46
C ALA A 212 14.91 4.75 5.71
N ALA A 213 13.66 5.21 5.56
CA ALA A 213 12.46 4.39 5.73
C ALA A 213 12.38 3.25 4.70
N VAL A 214 12.78 3.51 3.45
CA VAL A 214 12.88 2.47 2.41
C VAL A 214 13.98 1.46 2.76
N SER A 215 15.14 1.91 3.22
CA SER A 215 16.25 1.03 3.60
C SER A 215 15.94 0.18 4.82
N SER A 216 15.21 0.72 5.80
CA SER A 216 14.77 -0.01 7.00
C SER A 216 13.54 -0.89 6.75
N LYS A 217 12.98 -0.87 5.53
CA LYS A 217 11.71 -1.52 5.16
C LYS A 217 10.53 -1.07 6.03
N ASP A 218 10.61 0.12 6.63
CA ASP A 218 9.50 0.71 7.36
C ASP A 218 8.53 1.38 6.39
N LEU A 219 7.57 0.57 5.93
CA LEU A 219 6.54 1.01 5.00
C LEU A 219 5.63 2.09 5.60
N HIS A 220 5.42 2.09 6.92
CA HIS A 220 4.54 3.06 7.56
C HIS A 220 5.20 4.44 7.57
N GLU A 221 6.48 4.49 7.90
CA GLU A 221 7.27 5.72 7.88
C GLU A 221 7.44 6.25 6.46
N ALA A 222 7.73 5.39 5.48
CA ALA A 222 7.81 5.79 4.07
C ALA A 222 6.48 6.38 3.57
N VAL A 223 5.34 5.78 3.96
CA VAL A 223 4.00 6.32 3.66
C VAL A 223 3.76 7.66 4.34
N ALA A 224 4.23 7.85 5.58
CA ALA A 224 4.11 9.12 6.28
C ALA A 224 4.85 10.23 5.53
N TRP A 225 6.09 9.97 5.09
CA TRP A 225 6.88 10.91 4.29
C TRP A 225 6.21 11.26 2.96
N LEU A 226 5.68 10.26 2.23
CA LEU A 226 4.95 10.50 0.98
C LEU A 226 3.69 11.35 1.20
N LYS A 227 2.97 11.13 2.30
CA LYS A 227 1.81 11.97 2.65
C LYS A 227 2.20 13.40 3.01
N GLY A 228 3.29 13.58 3.76
CA GLY A 228 3.85 14.89 4.07
C GLY A 228 4.20 15.66 2.79
N LEU A 229 4.89 14.99 1.86
CA LEU A 229 5.21 15.54 0.54
C LEU A 229 3.97 15.87 -0.30
N GLY A 230 2.92 15.06 -0.22
CA GLY A 230 1.66 15.27 -0.94
C GLY A 230 0.91 16.54 -0.56
N ARG A 231 1.10 17.03 0.68
CA ARG A 231 0.48 18.26 1.19
C ARG A 231 1.20 19.52 0.72
N ARG A 232 2.41 19.39 0.20
CA ARG A 232 3.24 20.50 -0.25
C ARG A 232 3.17 20.67 -1.76
N GLU A 233 3.15 21.92 -2.20
CA GLU A 233 3.49 22.26 -3.57
C GLU A 233 5.01 22.37 -3.72
N VAL A 234 5.58 21.60 -4.64
CA VAL A 234 7.02 21.55 -4.89
C VAL A 234 7.28 22.13 -6.27
N ALA A 235 8.06 23.20 -6.31
CA ALA A 235 8.44 23.85 -7.56
C ALA A 235 9.42 22.98 -8.37
N ALA A 236 9.45 23.17 -9.69
CA ALA A 236 10.36 22.44 -10.57
C ALA A 236 11.84 22.65 -10.20
N GLU A 237 12.21 23.87 -9.80
CA GLU A 237 13.57 24.18 -9.35
C GLU A 237 13.98 23.39 -8.12
N ASP A 238 13.08 23.24 -7.15
CA ASP A 238 13.34 22.49 -5.92
C ASP A 238 13.48 20.99 -6.20
N LEU A 239 12.67 20.46 -7.11
CA LEU A 239 12.79 19.08 -7.59
C LEU A 239 14.14 18.84 -8.26
N ALA A 240 14.64 19.81 -9.04
CA ALA A 240 15.93 19.73 -9.73
C ALA A 240 17.09 19.72 -8.74
N LYS A 241 17.05 20.63 -7.76
CA LYS A 241 18.08 20.80 -6.74
C LYS A 241 18.17 19.61 -5.80
N THR A 242 17.02 19.12 -5.32
CA THR A 242 16.98 18.07 -4.28
C THR A 242 17.06 16.66 -4.85
N ARG A 243 16.62 16.47 -6.11
CA ARG A 243 16.44 15.16 -6.76
C ARG A 243 15.53 14.20 -5.97
N ILE A 244 14.62 14.74 -5.15
CA ILE A 244 13.70 13.94 -4.32
C ILE A 244 12.79 13.01 -5.14
N GLY A 245 12.54 13.35 -6.41
CA GLY A 245 11.82 12.49 -7.36
C GLY A 245 12.44 11.11 -7.55
N LEU A 246 13.77 10.98 -7.39
CA LEU A 246 14.44 9.67 -7.47
C LEU A 246 14.09 8.79 -6.27
N SER A 247 14.11 9.36 -5.07
CA SER A 247 13.75 8.66 -3.84
C SER A 247 12.27 8.24 -3.83
N VAL A 248 11.37 9.12 -4.32
CA VAL A 248 9.95 8.75 -4.49
C VAL A 248 9.75 7.65 -5.53
N ASN A 249 10.51 7.66 -6.63
CA ASN A 249 10.49 6.58 -7.61
C ASN A 249 11.03 5.26 -7.05
N GLU A 250 11.96 5.32 -6.10
CA GLU A 250 12.48 4.15 -5.40
C GLU A 250 11.45 3.55 -4.42
N CYS A 251 10.68 4.40 -3.73
CA CYS A 251 9.52 3.96 -2.95
C CYS A 251 8.51 3.18 -3.81
N ARG A 252 8.27 3.62 -5.04
CA ARG A 252 7.37 2.94 -5.96
C ARG A 252 7.80 1.50 -6.26
N LYS A 253 9.10 1.20 -6.22
CA LYS A 253 9.64 -0.13 -6.53
C LYS A 253 9.53 -1.13 -5.36
N GLN A 254 9.10 -0.68 -4.18
CA GLN A 254 9.03 -1.53 -2.98
C GLN A 254 7.86 -2.54 -2.98
N GLY A 255 7.00 -2.54 -4.00
CA GLY A 255 5.94 -3.54 -4.18
C GLY A 255 4.69 -3.34 -3.33
N ASP A 256 4.63 -2.32 -2.45
CA ASP A 256 3.40 -1.96 -1.75
C ASP A 256 2.44 -1.18 -2.67
N PRO A 257 1.21 -1.68 -2.96
CA PRO A 257 0.31 -1.04 -3.92
C PRO A 257 -0.16 0.36 -3.49
N TYR A 258 -0.25 0.62 -2.19
CA TYR A 258 -0.71 1.92 -1.68
C TYR A 258 0.41 2.95 -1.81
N MET A 259 1.62 2.58 -1.41
CA MET A 259 2.82 3.40 -1.53
C MET A 259 3.13 3.71 -3.01
N THR A 260 2.98 2.71 -3.88
CA THR A 260 3.08 2.85 -5.34
C THR A 260 2.12 3.90 -5.88
N LYS A 261 0.83 3.83 -5.52
CA LYS A 261 -0.17 4.83 -5.94
C LYS A 261 0.14 6.23 -5.44
N LEU A 262 0.59 6.38 -4.19
CA LEU A 262 0.98 7.67 -3.63
C LEU A 262 2.19 8.25 -4.37
N ALA A 263 3.21 7.43 -4.59
CA ALA A 263 4.40 7.81 -5.34
C ALA A 263 4.07 8.20 -6.79
N ASP A 264 3.24 7.42 -7.48
CA ASP A 264 2.81 7.75 -8.84
C ASP A 264 2.02 9.08 -8.90
N THR A 265 1.12 9.32 -7.95
CA THR A 265 0.35 10.57 -7.88
C THR A 265 1.27 11.78 -7.71
N LEU A 266 2.25 11.67 -6.82
CA LEU A 266 3.27 12.70 -6.61
C LEU A 266 4.12 12.92 -7.86
N LEU A 267 4.64 11.84 -8.45
CA LEU A 267 5.48 11.91 -9.64
C LEU A 267 4.72 12.51 -10.84
N GLN A 268 3.45 12.19 -11.03
CA GLN A 268 2.62 12.79 -12.08
C GLN A 268 2.42 14.29 -11.86
N ARG A 269 2.12 14.71 -10.62
CA ARG A 269 2.00 16.13 -10.26
C ARG A 269 3.30 16.88 -10.52
N TRP A 270 4.43 16.32 -10.10
CA TRP A 270 5.76 16.90 -10.28
C TRP A 270 6.19 16.92 -11.75
N LYS A 271 5.88 15.88 -12.53
CA LYS A 271 6.11 15.86 -13.98
C LYS A 271 5.29 16.93 -14.71
N LYS A 272 4.07 17.22 -14.25
CA LYS A 272 3.26 18.33 -14.78
C LYS A 272 3.89 19.68 -14.44
N ALA A 273 4.27 19.91 -13.18
CA ALA A 273 4.95 21.14 -12.75
C ALA A 273 6.27 21.36 -13.52
N TRP A 274 7.03 20.30 -13.76
CA TRP A 274 8.27 20.35 -14.52
C TRP A 274 8.04 20.73 -16.00
N ARG A 275 7.04 20.13 -16.65
CA ARG A 275 6.68 20.47 -18.05
C ARG A 275 6.20 21.92 -18.18
N GLN A 276 5.40 22.38 -17.23
CA GLN A 276 4.92 23.76 -17.20
C GLN A 276 6.08 24.75 -17.01
N ALA A 277 7.03 24.46 -16.12
CA ALA A 277 8.21 25.29 -15.91
C ALA A 277 9.15 25.35 -17.12
N GLN A 278 9.22 24.29 -17.93
CA GLN A 278 10.03 24.26 -19.15
C GLN A 278 9.32 24.84 -20.39
N GLY A 279 8.13 25.42 -20.25
CA GLY A 279 7.39 26.01 -21.38
C GLY A 279 6.93 24.99 -22.43
N LEU A 280 7.07 23.69 -22.18
CA LEU A 280 6.54 22.63 -23.03
C LEU A 280 5.02 22.54 -22.81
N LYS A 281 4.28 23.35 -23.58
CA LYS A 281 2.84 23.17 -23.78
C LYS A 281 2.62 21.77 -24.38
N SER A 282 1.88 20.93 -23.66
CA SER A 282 1.37 19.65 -24.18
C SER A 282 0.27 19.90 -25.19
#